data_AF-A0A2P4EU41-F1
#
_entry.id   AF-A0A2P4EU41-F1
#
_cell.length_a   1.000
_cell.length_b   1.000
_cell.length_c   1.000
_cell.angle_alpha   90.00
_cell.angle_beta   90.00
_cell.angle_gamma   90.00
#
_symmetry.space_group_name_H-M   'P 1'
#
loop_
_entity.id
_entity.type
_entity.pdbx_description
1 polymer ?
#
loop_
_entity_poly.entity_id
_entity_poly.type
_entity_poly.pdbx_seq_one_letter_code
_entity_poly.pdbx_strand_id
1 'polypeptide(L)'
;MGSIPGQFLPPELVSVVMQIEAALLDRLYNISKTPDIEKRLAQTRAAIAEGNLPSNPVVELDNEAKGKEARVQLENLLKQLQLAQQDRLIDAATFKQAGGLVRRFLITATLETFNATAKLGMQQGKPRIAKLQYERAIAFLTRLNNPALAQHLEQYKRLMQRAEAAVVEQNRADEGQPSELTAGLAELESEDADWQKKAVYDD
;
A
#
# COMPACT_ATOMS: atom_id res chain seq x y z
N MET A 1 -16.59 -8.17 10.75
CA MET A 1 -15.69 -7.83 9.62
C MET A 1 -14.99 -6.51 9.92
N GLY A 2 -13.94 -6.55 10.75
CA GLY A 2 -13.25 -5.33 11.15
C GLY A 2 -12.28 -4.84 10.06
N SER A 3 -12.40 -3.57 9.70
CA SER A 3 -11.36 -2.70 9.12
C SER A 3 -10.91 -2.90 7.67
N ILE A 4 -11.26 -3.98 6.96
CA ILE A 4 -10.94 -4.12 5.51
C ILE A 4 -11.71 -3.07 4.70
N PRO A 5 -11.03 -2.25 3.88
CA PRO A 5 -11.70 -1.30 2.98
C PRO A 5 -12.69 -1.97 2.03
N GLY A 6 -13.84 -1.32 1.80
CA GLY A 6 -14.95 -1.87 1.02
C GLY A 6 -14.59 -2.29 -0.40
N GLN A 7 -13.65 -1.60 -1.05
CA GLN A 7 -13.18 -1.96 -2.39
C GLN A 7 -12.48 -3.33 -2.46
N PHE A 8 -12.08 -3.90 -1.33
CA PHE A 8 -11.46 -5.21 -1.23
C PHE A 8 -12.41 -6.29 -0.70
N LEU A 9 -13.69 -5.97 -0.50
CA LEU A 9 -14.75 -6.88 -0.05
C LEU A 9 -15.92 -6.88 -1.06
N PRO A 10 -15.71 -7.39 -2.28
CA PRO A 10 -16.82 -7.55 -3.22
C PRO A 10 -17.84 -8.57 -2.69
N PRO A 11 -19.11 -8.50 -3.11
CA PRO A 11 -20.20 -9.32 -2.58
C PRO A 11 -19.90 -10.83 -2.58
N GLU A 12 -19.21 -11.34 -3.59
CA GLU A 12 -18.87 -12.76 -3.68
C GLU A 12 -17.91 -13.19 -2.57
N LEU A 13 -16.95 -12.33 -2.22
CA LEU A 13 -16.02 -12.59 -1.11
C LEU A 13 -16.72 -12.48 0.24
N VAL A 14 -17.61 -11.50 0.40
CA VAL A 14 -18.42 -11.35 1.61
C VAL A 14 -19.30 -12.58 1.83
N SER A 15 -19.93 -13.09 0.77
CA SER A 15 -20.74 -14.31 0.83
C SER A 15 -19.95 -15.51 1.36
N VAL A 16 -18.72 -15.73 0.85
CA VAL A 16 -17.84 -16.81 1.34
C VAL A 16 -17.50 -16.64 2.82
N VAL A 17 -17.18 -15.42 3.25
CA VAL A 17 -16.87 -15.13 4.67
C VAL A 17 -18.10 -15.40 5.56
N MET A 18 -19.30 -15.03 5.12
CA MET A 18 -20.53 -15.29 5.87
C MET A 18 -20.89 -16.78 5.91
N GLN A 19 -20.62 -17.54 4.84
CA GLN A 19 -20.79 -19.00 4.85
C GLN A 19 -19.85 -19.66 5.86
N ILE A 20 -18.60 -19.21 5.94
CA ILE A 20 -17.64 -19.67 6.95
C ILE A 20 -18.16 -19.32 8.36
N GLU A 21 -18.63 -18.10 8.57
CA GLU A 21 -19.20 -17.66 9.85
C GLU A 21 -20.40 -18.53 10.25
N ALA A 22 -21.34 -18.79 9.33
CA ALA A 22 -22.49 -19.64 9.59
C ALA A 22 -22.06 -21.07 9.96
N ALA A 23 -21.07 -21.65 9.26
CA ALA A 23 -20.56 -22.98 9.57
C ALA A 23 -19.87 -23.04 10.95
N LEU A 24 -19.13 -22.00 11.32
CA LEU A 24 -18.51 -21.90 12.65
C LEU A 24 -19.54 -21.73 13.77
N LEU A 25 -20.55 -20.88 13.56
CA LEU A 25 -21.65 -20.68 14.51
C LEU A 25 -22.46 -21.96 14.70
N ASP A 26 -22.69 -22.73 13.64
CA ASP A 26 -23.37 -24.02 13.72
C ASP A 26 -22.56 -25.04 14.54
N ARG A 27 -21.24 -25.15 14.29
CA ARG A 27 -20.34 -25.96 15.12
C ARG A 27 -20.35 -25.51 16.58
N LEU A 28 -20.31 -24.20 16.83
CA LEU A 28 -20.32 -23.64 18.17
C LEU A 28 -21.65 -23.89 18.88
N TYR A 29 -22.79 -23.77 18.19
CA TYR A 29 -24.12 -24.05 18.74
C TYR A 29 -24.25 -25.51 19.19
N ASN A 30 -23.69 -26.43 18.42
CA ASN A 30 -23.66 -27.85 18.76
C ASN A 30 -22.88 -28.15 20.05
N ILE A 31 -21.92 -27.30 20.40
CA ILE A 31 -21.12 -27.39 21.64
C ILE A 31 -21.78 -26.60 22.78
N SER A 32 -22.29 -25.41 22.48
CA SER A 32 -22.81 -24.42 23.42
C SER A 32 -24.13 -23.88 22.90
N LYS A 33 -25.23 -24.44 23.41
CA LYS A 33 -26.61 -24.13 22.99
C LYS A 33 -27.12 -22.83 23.61
N THR A 34 -26.42 -21.72 23.41
CA THR A 34 -26.86 -20.43 23.94
C THR A 34 -27.82 -19.73 22.95
N PRO A 35 -28.84 -19.00 23.44
CA PRO A 35 -29.78 -18.28 22.59
C PRO A 35 -29.12 -17.22 21.70
N ASP A 36 -28.01 -16.65 22.14
CA ASP A 36 -27.25 -15.64 21.38
C ASP A 36 -26.64 -16.23 20.09
N ILE A 37 -26.05 -17.44 20.19
CA ILE A 37 -25.46 -18.13 19.04
C ILE A 37 -26.54 -18.54 18.05
N GLU A 38 -27.68 -19.05 18.55
CA GLU A 38 -28.83 -19.42 17.71
C GLU A 38 -29.35 -18.22 16.92
N LYS A 39 -29.55 -17.10 17.60
CA LYS A 39 -29.98 -15.84 16.97
C LYS A 39 -28.99 -15.37 15.90
N ARG A 40 -27.70 -15.36 16.21
CA ARG A 40 -26.67 -14.92 15.27
C ARG A 40 -26.57 -15.86 14.06
N LEU A 41 -26.66 -17.17 14.27
CA LEU A 41 -26.69 -18.16 13.18
C LEU A 41 -27.88 -17.94 12.25
N ALA A 42 -29.08 -17.73 12.81
CA ALA A 42 -30.28 -17.45 12.04
C ALA A 42 -30.15 -16.14 11.24
N GLN A 43 -29.62 -15.07 11.86
CA GLN A 43 -29.37 -13.80 11.18
C GLN A 43 -28.36 -13.93 10.04
N THR A 44 -27.24 -14.62 10.25
CA THR A 44 -26.23 -14.82 9.21
C THR A 44 -26.79 -15.62 8.03
N ARG A 45 -27.57 -16.69 8.31
CA ARG A 45 -28.22 -17.48 7.25
C ARG A 45 -29.27 -16.68 6.47
N ALA A 46 -30.07 -15.87 7.15
CA ALA A 46 -31.06 -15.00 6.50
C ALA A 46 -30.38 -13.96 5.61
N ALA A 47 -29.34 -13.29 6.08
CA ALA A 47 -28.59 -12.30 5.30
C ALA A 47 -27.95 -12.91 4.03
N ILE A 48 -27.45 -14.16 4.11
CA ILE A 48 -26.97 -14.89 2.93
C ILE A 48 -28.11 -15.18 1.96
N ALA A 49 -29.26 -15.67 2.45
CA ALA A 49 -30.40 -16.06 1.62
C ALA A 49 -31.07 -14.87 0.92
N GLU A 50 -31.17 -13.73 1.61
CA GLU A 50 -31.75 -12.49 1.10
C GLU A 50 -30.76 -11.70 0.23
N GLY A 51 -29.49 -12.09 0.19
CA GLY A 51 -28.43 -11.33 -0.49
C GLY A 51 -28.12 -9.98 0.17
N ASN A 52 -28.61 -9.75 1.39
CA ASN A 52 -28.38 -8.53 2.16
C ASN A 52 -27.02 -8.61 2.88
N LEU A 53 -25.96 -8.66 2.08
CA LEU A 53 -24.59 -8.82 2.54
C LEU A 53 -24.06 -7.51 3.15
N PRO A 54 -23.33 -7.56 4.28
CA PRO A 54 -22.73 -6.37 4.87
C PRO A 54 -21.70 -5.77 3.93
N SER A 55 -21.62 -4.44 3.92
CA SER A 55 -20.65 -3.69 3.13
C SER A 55 -19.84 -2.76 4.01
N ASN A 56 -18.55 -2.65 3.71
CA ASN A 56 -17.65 -1.72 4.37
C ASN A 56 -17.51 -0.44 3.52
N PRO A 57 -17.24 0.73 4.12
CA PRO A 57 -16.96 1.93 3.35
C PRO A 57 -15.66 1.79 2.54
N VAL A 58 -15.61 2.42 1.36
CA VAL A 58 -14.39 2.54 0.56
C VAL A 58 -13.42 3.48 1.27
N VAL A 59 -12.14 3.11 1.31
CA VAL A 59 -11.09 3.91 1.94
C VAL A 59 -9.94 4.14 0.96
N GLU A 60 -9.60 5.40 0.70
CA GLU A 60 -8.43 5.73 -0.10
C GLU A 60 -7.13 5.41 0.67
N LEU A 61 -6.20 4.71 0.00
CA LEU A 61 -4.88 4.38 0.53
C LEU A 61 -3.88 5.51 0.28
N ASP A 62 -4.18 6.71 0.79
CA ASP A 62 -3.45 7.96 0.54
C ASP A 62 -2.10 8.07 1.28
N ASN A 63 -1.80 7.16 2.21
CA ASN A 63 -0.57 7.15 2.98
C ASN A 63 -0.11 5.73 3.33
N GLU A 64 1.15 5.62 3.77
CA GLU A 64 1.78 4.34 4.09
C GLU A 64 1.09 3.59 5.24
N ALA A 65 0.59 4.31 6.25
CA ALA A 65 -0.07 3.69 7.40
C ALA A 65 -1.38 2.99 6.99
N LYS A 66 -2.26 3.70 6.26
CA LYS A 66 -3.50 3.12 5.72
C LYS A 66 -3.21 1.94 4.77
N GLY A 67 -2.22 2.10 3.89
CA GLY A 67 -1.80 1.05 2.97
C GLY A 67 -1.24 -0.19 3.67
N LYS A 68 -0.48 -0.02 4.76
CA LYS A 68 0.01 -1.12 5.60
C LYS A 68 -1.15 -1.81 6.31
N GLU A 69 -2.07 -1.05 6.90
CA GLU A 69 -3.22 -1.59 7.63
C GLU A 69 -4.10 -2.47 6.72
N ALA A 70 -4.47 -1.96 5.54
CA ALA A 70 -5.25 -2.70 4.56
C ALA A 70 -4.57 -4.02 4.15
N ARG A 71 -3.24 -3.99 3.93
CA ARG A 71 -2.47 -5.20 3.59
C ARG A 71 -2.47 -6.22 4.73
N VAL A 72 -2.25 -5.80 5.98
CA VAL A 72 -2.28 -6.69 7.14
C VAL A 72 -3.64 -7.37 7.27
N GLN A 73 -4.73 -6.64 7.08
CA GLN A 73 -6.07 -7.21 7.16
C GLN A 73 -6.36 -8.18 6.02
N LEU A 74 -5.91 -7.88 4.79
CA LEU A 74 -6.03 -8.79 3.65
C LEU A 74 -5.19 -10.06 3.83
N GLU A 75 -3.99 -9.95 4.40
CA GLU A 75 -3.16 -11.11 4.77
C GLU A 75 -3.85 -11.97 5.83
N ASN A 76 -4.46 -11.34 6.85
CA ASN A 76 -5.23 -12.04 7.86
C ASN A 76 -6.45 -12.74 7.26
N LEU A 77 -7.16 -12.10 6.34
CA LEU A 77 -8.27 -12.72 5.61
C LEU A 77 -7.79 -13.93 4.78
N LEU A 78 -6.68 -13.81 4.07
CA LEU A 78 -6.12 -14.93 3.31
C LEU A 78 -5.78 -16.11 4.22
N LYS A 79 -5.20 -15.86 5.40
CA LYS A 79 -4.93 -16.89 6.41
C LYS A 79 -6.23 -17.52 6.93
N GLN A 80 -7.26 -16.72 7.20
CA GLN A 80 -8.57 -17.24 7.62
C GLN A 80 -9.20 -18.13 6.55
N LEU A 81 -9.10 -17.78 5.28
CA LEU A 81 -9.56 -18.62 4.17
C LEU A 81 -8.76 -19.93 4.07
N GLN A 82 -7.45 -19.89 4.30
CA GLN A 82 -6.60 -21.09 4.34
C GLN A 82 -7.02 -22.03 5.48
N LEU A 83 -7.22 -21.48 6.68
CA LEU A 83 -7.69 -22.25 7.83
C LEU A 83 -9.09 -22.82 7.58
N ALA A 84 -10.01 -22.03 7.03
CA ALA A 84 -11.35 -22.50 6.69
C ALA A 84 -11.32 -23.66 5.67
N GLN A 85 -10.41 -23.64 4.69
CA GLN A 85 -10.23 -24.75 3.78
C GLN A 85 -9.66 -25.99 4.50
N GLN A 86 -8.66 -25.80 5.37
CA GLN A 86 -8.04 -26.88 6.15
C GLN A 86 -9.06 -27.57 7.07
N ASP A 87 -9.94 -26.79 7.69
CA ASP A 87 -11.02 -27.25 8.57
C ASP A 87 -12.26 -27.74 7.83
N ARG A 88 -12.19 -27.79 6.49
CA ARG A 88 -13.26 -28.24 5.58
C ARG A 88 -14.56 -27.44 5.72
N LEU A 89 -14.45 -26.16 6.08
CA LEU A 89 -15.56 -25.21 6.09
C LEU A 89 -15.88 -24.70 4.69
N ILE A 90 -14.88 -24.66 3.82
CA ILE A 90 -15.01 -24.39 2.39
C ILE A 90 -14.23 -25.44 1.59
N ASP A 91 -14.64 -25.66 0.35
CA ASP A 91 -13.94 -26.57 -0.55
C ASP A 91 -12.73 -25.92 -1.25
N ALA A 92 -11.95 -26.73 -1.95
CA ALA A 92 -10.76 -26.26 -2.65
C ALA A 92 -11.08 -25.27 -3.80
N ALA A 93 -12.25 -25.42 -4.45
CA ALA A 93 -12.68 -24.55 -5.53
C ALA A 93 -13.01 -23.14 -5.01
N THR A 94 -13.80 -23.07 -3.93
CA THR A 94 -14.15 -21.82 -3.23
C THR A 94 -12.89 -21.13 -2.72
N PHE A 95 -11.97 -21.88 -2.10
CA PHE A 95 -10.70 -21.31 -1.66
C PHE A 95 -9.86 -20.76 -2.84
N LYS A 96 -9.78 -21.50 -3.95
CA LYS A 96 -9.03 -21.05 -5.13
C LYS A 96 -9.59 -19.73 -5.67
N GLN A 97 -10.92 -19.58 -5.71
CA GLN A 97 -11.57 -18.36 -6.18
C GLN A 97 -11.41 -17.20 -5.19
N ALA A 98 -11.83 -17.38 -3.93
CA ALA A 98 -11.80 -16.34 -2.90
C ALA A 98 -10.36 -15.95 -2.54
N GLY A 99 -9.49 -16.93 -2.33
CA GLY A 99 -8.06 -16.67 -2.08
C GLY A 99 -7.36 -16.06 -3.31
N GLY A 100 -7.82 -16.37 -4.53
CA GLY A 100 -7.36 -15.70 -5.74
C GLY A 100 -7.73 -14.21 -5.77
N LEU A 101 -8.96 -13.86 -5.37
CA LEU A 101 -9.41 -12.47 -5.22
C LEU A 101 -8.56 -11.72 -4.20
N VAL A 102 -8.40 -12.26 -2.99
CA VAL A 102 -7.63 -11.61 -1.92
C VAL A 102 -6.17 -11.38 -2.33
N ARG A 103 -5.54 -12.33 -3.04
CA ARG A 103 -4.17 -12.14 -3.58
C ARG A 103 -4.10 -11.00 -4.60
N ARG A 104 -5.11 -10.84 -5.46
CA ARG A 104 -5.19 -9.69 -6.38
C ARG A 104 -5.36 -8.37 -5.63
N PHE A 105 -6.17 -8.35 -4.58
CA PHE A 105 -6.33 -7.17 -3.72
C PHE A 105 -5.06 -6.82 -2.96
N LEU A 106 -4.28 -7.80 -2.49
CA LEU A 106 -2.96 -7.55 -1.89
C LEU A 106 -1.99 -6.88 -2.87
N ILE A 107 -1.98 -7.31 -4.13
CA ILE A 107 -1.18 -6.66 -5.18
C ILE A 107 -1.67 -5.22 -5.38
N THR A 108 -2.99 -5.04 -5.52
CA THR A 108 -3.61 -3.72 -5.74
C THR A 108 -3.28 -2.75 -4.61
N ALA A 109 -3.52 -3.12 -3.36
CA ALA A 109 -3.24 -2.30 -2.19
C ALA A 109 -1.75 -1.94 -2.08
N THR A 110 -0.85 -2.87 -2.44
CA THR A 110 0.60 -2.62 -2.45
C THR A 110 0.98 -1.55 -3.48
N LEU A 111 0.47 -1.68 -4.71
CA LEU A 111 0.74 -0.74 -5.79
C LEU A 111 0.13 0.64 -5.50
N GLU A 112 -1.09 0.69 -4.98
CA GLU A 112 -1.75 1.94 -4.56
C GLU A 112 -0.93 2.67 -3.49
N THR A 113 -0.41 1.95 -2.50
CA THR A 113 0.44 2.53 -1.45
C THR A 113 1.71 3.15 -2.05
N PHE A 114 2.43 2.41 -2.91
CA PHE A 114 3.63 2.96 -3.58
C PHE A 114 3.30 4.20 -4.41
N ASN A 115 2.18 4.18 -5.14
CA ASN A 115 1.74 5.30 -5.96
C ASN A 115 1.36 6.53 -5.12
N ALA A 116 0.63 6.34 -4.02
CA ALA A 116 0.25 7.42 -3.12
C ALA A 116 1.48 8.10 -2.51
N THR A 117 2.43 7.32 -1.97
CA THR A 117 3.68 7.84 -1.42
C THR A 117 4.52 8.54 -2.49
N ALA A 118 4.57 8.00 -3.71
CA ALA A 118 5.30 8.63 -4.80
C ALA A 118 4.69 9.97 -5.23
N LYS A 119 3.37 10.03 -5.39
CA LYS A 119 2.65 11.26 -5.73
C LYS A 119 2.83 12.33 -4.66
N LEU A 120 2.73 11.96 -3.38
CA LEU A 120 2.98 12.87 -2.26
C LEU A 120 4.43 13.39 -2.29
N GLY A 121 5.40 12.52 -2.57
CA GLY A 121 6.80 12.90 -2.75
C GLY A 121 6.98 13.93 -3.87
N MET A 122 6.35 13.72 -5.03
CA MET A 122 6.39 14.69 -6.14
C MET A 122 5.75 16.03 -5.75
N GLN A 123 4.59 16.01 -5.09
CA GLN A 123 3.88 17.22 -4.65
C GLN A 123 4.68 18.03 -3.63
N GLN A 124 5.47 17.36 -2.79
CA GLN A 124 6.32 17.99 -1.78
C GLN A 124 7.69 18.43 -2.32
N GLY A 125 7.93 18.36 -3.64
CA GLY A 125 9.25 18.69 -4.20
C GLY A 125 10.35 17.71 -3.78
N LYS A 126 9.99 16.46 -3.44
CA LYS A 126 10.89 15.37 -3.06
C LYS A 126 10.88 14.26 -4.14
N PRO A 127 11.31 14.54 -5.38
CA PRO A 127 11.28 13.58 -6.48
C PRO A 127 12.12 12.32 -6.23
N ARG A 128 13.15 12.39 -5.36
CA ARG A 128 13.92 11.22 -4.92
C ARG A 128 13.06 10.18 -4.19
N ILE A 129 12.08 10.62 -3.40
CA ILE A 129 11.12 9.72 -2.74
C ILE A 129 10.25 9.04 -3.79
N ALA A 130 9.75 9.80 -4.78
CA ALA A 130 8.93 9.24 -5.84
C ALA A 130 9.68 8.18 -6.66
N LYS A 131 10.93 8.47 -7.04
CA LYS A 131 11.81 7.53 -7.74
C LYS A 131 11.93 6.21 -6.96
N LEU A 132 12.28 6.28 -5.66
CA LEU A 132 12.42 5.11 -4.81
C LEU A 132 11.14 4.25 -4.73
N GLN A 133 9.97 4.87 -4.62
CA GLN A 133 8.72 4.11 -4.55
C GLN A 133 8.35 3.45 -5.88
N TYR A 134 8.64 4.11 -7.02
CA TYR A 134 8.45 3.49 -8.33
C TYR A 134 9.44 2.34 -8.58
N GLU A 135 10.69 2.46 -8.14
CA GLU A 135 11.66 1.35 -8.14
C GLU A 135 11.16 0.15 -7.33
N ARG A 136 10.64 0.40 -6.11
CA ARG A 136 10.03 -0.64 -5.27
C ARG A 136 8.84 -1.32 -5.96
N ALA A 137 7.99 -0.56 -6.64
CA ALA A 137 6.88 -1.10 -7.40
C ALA A 137 7.35 -1.98 -8.57
N ILE A 138 8.36 -1.54 -9.32
CA ILE A 138 8.97 -2.30 -10.42
C ILE A 138 9.59 -3.61 -9.90
N ALA A 139 10.37 -3.54 -8.83
CA ALA A 139 10.99 -4.71 -8.21
C ALA A 139 9.92 -5.70 -7.70
N PHE A 140 8.86 -5.19 -7.07
CA PHE A 140 7.73 -6.00 -6.63
C PHE A 140 7.03 -6.72 -7.79
N LEU A 141 6.68 -5.99 -8.85
CA LEU A 141 6.02 -6.54 -10.04
C LEU A 141 6.90 -7.55 -10.78
N THR A 142 8.19 -7.28 -10.88
CA THR A 142 9.18 -8.18 -11.50
C THR A 142 9.29 -9.49 -10.72
N ARG A 143 9.33 -9.42 -9.38
CA ARG A 143 9.37 -10.61 -8.52
C ARG A 143 8.11 -11.47 -8.62
N LEU A 144 6.94 -10.87 -8.88
CA LEU A 144 5.70 -11.64 -9.10
C LEU A 144 5.73 -12.44 -10.41
N ASN A 145 6.55 -12.03 -11.38
CA ASN A 145 6.73 -12.68 -12.68
C ASN A 145 5.39 -13.10 -13.34
N ASN A 146 4.41 -12.20 -13.30
CA ASN A 146 3.05 -12.46 -13.78
C ASN A 146 2.79 -11.68 -15.08
N PRO A 147 2.59 -12.36 -16.23
CA PRO A 147 2.31 -11.70 -17.51
C PRO A 147 1.10 -10.77 -17.49
N ALA A 148 0.08 -11.05 -16.67
CA ALA A 148 -1.10 -10.20 -16.53
C ALA A 148 -0.78 -8.81 -15.95
N LEU A 149 0.41 -8.65 -15.33
CA LEU A 149 0.87 -7.39 -14.75
C LEU A 149 1.85 -6.63 -15.65
N ALA A 150 2.10 -7.09 -16.88
CA ALA A 150 3.05 -6.46 -17.79
C ALA A 150 2.72 -4.97 -18.08
N GLN A 151 1.44 -4.65 -18.23
CA GLN A 151 1.00 -3.26 -18.45
C GLN A 151 1.27 -2.37 -17.22
N HIS A 152 1.05 -2.89 -16.01
CA HIS A 152 1.38 -2.17 -14.78
C HIS A 152 2.88 -1.94 -14.68
N LEU A 153 3.70 -2.95 -14.98
CA LEU A 153 5.15 -2.84 -14.97
C LEU A 153 5.63 -1.72 -15.91
N GLU A 154 5.09 -1.67 -17.14
CA GLU A 154 5.43 -0.64 -18.11
C GLU A 154 4.94 0.76 -17.71
N GLN A 155 3.79 0.86 -17.04
CA GLN A 155 3.33 2.12 -16.46
C GLN A 155 4.30 2.61 -15.37
N TYR A 156 4.73 1.75 -14.44
CA TYR A 156 5.65 2.14 -13.38
C TYR A 156 7.04 2.51 -13.90
N LYS A 157 7.54 1.86 -14.96
CA LYS A 157 8.78 2.28 -15.64
C LYS A 157 8.70 3.71 -16.18
N ARG A 158 7.58 4.06 -16.83
CA ARG A 158 7.34 5.44 -17.32
C ARG A 158 7.23 6.45 -16.19
N LEU A 159 6.59 6.09 -15.08
CA LEU A 159 6.52 6.94 -13.89
C LEU A 159 7.89 7.15 -13.25
N MET A 160 8.72 6.10 -13.18
CA MET A 160 10.09 6.17 -12.70
C MET A 160 10.94 7.13 -13.54
N GLN A 161 10.87 7.04 -14.87
CA GLN A 161 11.59 7.95 -15.78
C GLN A 161 11.23 9.41 -15.55
N ARG A 162 9.94 9.72 -15.30
CA ARG A 162 9.49 11.07 -14.98
C ARG A 162 10.04 11.56 -13.64
N ALA A 163 10.01 10.71 -12.61
CA ALA A 163 10.57 11.05 -11.31
C ALA A 163 12.10 11.24 -11.39
N GLU A 164 12.79 10.43 -12.18
CA GLU A 164 14.23 10.56 -12.42
C GLU A 164 14.58 11.88 -13.12
N ALA A 165 13.85 12.27 -14.16
CA ALA A 165 14.02 13.58 -14.79
C ALA A 165 13.82 14.72 -13.77
N ALA A 166 12.82 14.63 -12.90
CA ALA A 166 12.59 15.63 -11.86
C ALA A 166 13.72 15.68 -10.81
N VAL A 167 14.37 14.55 -10.50
CA VAL A 167 15.58 14.54 -9.66
C VAL A 167 16.74 15.25 -10.35
N VAL A 168 16.94 15.03 -11.65
CA VAL A 168 18.00 15.69 -12.41
C VAL A 168 17.78 17.20 -12.43
N GLU A 169 16.56 17.65 -12.75
CA GLU A 169 16.22 19.09 -12.75
C GLU A 169 16.40 19.73 -11.37
N GLN A 170 16.00 19.03 -10.30
CA GLN A 170 16.25 19.50 -8.93
C GLN A 170 17.74 19.67 -8.64
N ASN A 171 18.57 18.67 -8.98
CA ASN A 171 20.01 18.75 -8.76
C ASN A 171 20.64 19.92 -9.54
N ARG A 172 20.21 20.16 -10.79
CA ARG A 172 20.70 21.29 -11.60
C ARG A 172 20.30 22.65 -11.01
N ALA A 173 19.10 22.75 -10.46
CA ALA A 173 18.65 23.95 -9.76
C ALA A 173 19.46 24.19 -8.47
N ASP A 174 19.80 23.13 -7.75
CA ASP A 174 20.59 23.19 -6.51
C ASP A 174 22.06 23.54 -6.78
N GLU A 175 22.65 23.06 -7.88
CA GLU A 175 24.03 23.39 -8.31
C GLU A 175 24.25 24.89 -8.58
N GLY A 176 23.18 25.64 -8.87
CA GLY A 176 23.23 27.09 -9.12
C GLY A 176 22.94 27.96 -7.89
N GLN A 177 22.62 27.37 -6.73
CA GLN A 177 22.29 28.13 -5.52
C GLN A 177 23.51 28.32 -4.62
N PRO A 178 23.76 29.54 -4.09
CA PRO A 178 24.80 29.75 -3.11
C PRO A 178 24.48 28.93 -1.86
N SER A 179 25.31 27.93 -1.58
CA SER A 179 25.21 27.13 -0.36
C SER A 179 25.91 27.85 0.80
N GLU A 180 25.66 27.43 2.04
CA GLU A 180 26.42 27.95 3.20
C GLU A 180 27.94 27.72 3.04
N LEU A 181 28.35 26.65 2.36
CA LEU A 181 29.74 26.42 1.97
C LEU A 181 30.22 27.45 0.95
N THR A 182 29.39 27.80 -0.03
CA THR A 182 29.72 28.82 -1.04
C THR A 182 29.80 30.21 -0.42
N ALA A 183 28.90 30.51 0.54
CA ALA A 183 28.92 31.75 1.31
C ALA A 183 30.15 31.83 2.23
N GLY A 184 30.46 30.75 2.96
CA GLY A 184 31.65 30.69 3.81
C GLY A 184 32.96 30.73 3.02
N LEU A 185 33.01 30.15 1.82
CA LEU A 185 34.17 30.26 0.92
C LEU A 185 34.34 31.68 0.39
N ALA A 186 33.24 32.35 0.01
CA ALA A 186 33.28 33.74 -0.43
C ALA A 186 33.69 34.70 0.70
N GLU A 187 33.30 34.41 1.94
CA GLU A 187 33.71 35.16 3.12
C GLU A 187 35.21 35.00 3.39
N LEU A 188 35.74 33.77 3.34
CA LEU A 188 37.17 33.48 3.45
C LEU A 188 38.01 34.13 2.33
N GLU A 189 37.54 34.08 1.07
CA GLU A 189 38.21 34.73 -0.06
C GLU A 189 38.21 36.27 0.07
N SER A 190 37.17 36.83 0.68
CA SER A 190 37.09 38.28 0.94
C SER A 190 37.99 38.73 2.09
N GLU A 191 38.11 37.92 3.15
CA GLU A 191 39.05 38.14 4.25
C GLU A 191 40.51 38.01 3.77
N ASP A 192 40.76 37.11 2.82
CA ASP A 192 42.08 36.93 2.21
C ASP A 192 42.54 38.15 1.38
N ALA A 193 41.61 38.86 0.75
CA ALA A 193 41.89 40.08 0.00
C ALA A 193 42.22 41.29 0.91
N ASP A 194 41.78 41.26 2.17
CA ASP A 194 41.95 42.36 3.11
C ASP A 194 43.28 42.32 3.88
N TRP A 195 43.89 41.14 4.09
CA TRP A 195 45.24 41.07 4.65
C TRP A 195 46.33 41.42 3.63
N GLN A 196 46.13 41.11 2.34
CA GLN A 196 47.07 41.51 1.29
C GLN A 196 47.15 43.04 1.12
N LYS A 197 46.06 43.78 1.35
CA LYS A 197 46.07 45.25 1.33
C LYS A 197 46.77 45.86 2.54
N LYS A 198 46.73 45.21 3.71
CA LYS A 198 47.43 45.69 4.91
C LYS A 198 48.94 45.44 4.87
N ALA A 199 49.39 44.39 4.17
CA ALA A 199 50.81 44.07 4.04
C ALA A 199 51.60 44.98 3.07
N VAL A 200 50.90 45.76 2.22
CA VAL A 200 51.54 46.68 1.23
C VAL A 200 51.76 48.09 1.80
N TYR A 201 51.24 48.40 3.00
CA TYR A 201 51.31 49.73 3.62
C TYR A 201 52.29 49.84 4.80
N ASP A 202 53.24 48.92 4.94
CA ASP A 202 54.20 48.89 6.06
C ASP A 202 55.67 48.96 5.59
N ASP A 203 55.97 49.90 4.67
CA ASP A 203 57.34 50.32 4.30
C ASP A 203 57.46 51.86 4.34
#